data_AF-A0A023AVK5-F1
#
_entry.id   AF-A0A023AVK5-F1
#
_cell.length_a   1.000
_cell.length_b   1.000
_cell.length_c   1.000
_cell.angle_alpha   90.00
_cell.angle_beta   90.00
_cell.angle_gamma   90.00
#
_symmetry.space_group_name_H-M   'P 1'
#
loop_
_entity.id
_entity.type
_entity.pdbx_description
1 polymer ?
#
loop_
_entity_poly.entity_id
_entity_poly.type
_entity_poly.pdbx_seq_one_letter_code
_entity_poly.pdbx_strand_id
1 'polypeptide(L)' 'MNIDTDTQWAYCSGFRDYFNAKADYVRNQVGNPEGADKPNKKYYDPRVFVREGEKTMTKRVIEACKDLKNENTY' A
#
# COMPACT_ATOMS: atom_id res chain seq x y z
N MET A 1 20.10 -11.96 -7.76
CA MET A 1 20.21 -11.44 -6.37
C MET A 1 18.88 -11.69 -5.69
N ASN A 2 18.89 -12.33 -4.52
CA ASN A 2 17.65 -12.55 -3.76
C ASN A 2 17.28 -11.25 -3.04
N ILE A 3 16.00 -10.89 -3.06
CA ILE A 3 15.44 -9.73 -2.36
C ILE A 3 14.12 -10.15 -1.72
N ASP A 4 14.08 -10.17 -0.39
CA ASP A 4 12.91 -10.65 0.37
C ASP A 4 12.52 -9.63 1.45
N THR A 5 13.38 -9.44 2.46
CA THR A 5 13.12 -8.53 3.58
C THR A 5 12.82 -7.09 3.13
N ASP A 6 13.55 -6.59 2.14
CA ASP A 6 13.30 -5.25 1.60
C ASP A 6 11.94 -5.15 0.90
N THR A 7 11.52 -6.18 0.16
CA THR A 7 10.20 -6.22 -0.47
C THR A 7 9.08 -6.40 0.56
N GLN A 8 9.31 -7.18 1.61
CA GLN A 8 8.38 -7.33 2.74
C GLN A 8 8.18 -5.99 3.46
N TRP A 9 9.26 -5.27 3.75
CA TRP A 9 9.20 -3.93 4.35
C TRP A 9 8.50 -2.93 3.43
N ALA A 10 8.87 -2.89 2.15
CA ALA A 10 8.25 -2.01 1.17
C ALA A 10 6.74 -2.28 1.06
N TYR A 11 6.33 -3.54 0.95
CA TYR A 11 4.92 -3.93 0.94
C TYR A 11 4.21 -3.42 2.19
N CYS A 12 4.74 -3.73 3.39
CA CYS A 12 4.17 -3.30 4.67
C CYS A 12 4.04 -1.77 4.79
N SER A 13 5.00 -1.01 4.26
CA SER A 13 4.97 0.45 4.28
C SER A 13 3.74 1.04 3.57
N GLY A 14 3.30 0.43 2.45
CA GLY A 14 2.09 0.85 1.75
C GLY A 14 0.82 0.71 2.60
N PHE A 15 0.71 -0.39 3.36
CA PHE A 15 -0.41 -0.58 4.30
C PHE A 15 -0.33 0.43 5.44
N ARG A 16 0.84 0.54 6.08
CA ARG A 16 1.07 1.45 7.21
C ARG A 16 0.67 2.87 6.86
N ASP A 17 1.15 3.38 5.73
CA ASP A 17 0.91 4.76 5.32
C ASP A 17 -0.57 4.98 4.96
N TYR A 18 -1.22 3.99 4.34
CA TYR A 18 -2.66 4.03 4.07
C TYR A 18 -3.50 4.08 5.36
N PHE A 19 -3.25 3.17 6.29
CA PHE A 19 -4.00 3.09 7.54
C PHE A 19 -3.78 4.31 8.42
N ASN A 20 -2.57 4.86 8.45
CA ASN A 20 -2.29 6.11 9.17
C ASN A 20 -3.06 7.29 8.55
N ALA A 21 -3.09 7.40 7.21
CA ALA A 21 -3.78 8.49 6.52
C ALA A 21 -5.32 8.37 6.56
N LYS A 22 -5.86 7.16 6.77
CA LYS A 22 -7.30 6.87 6.75
C LYS A 22 -7.81 6.27 8.06
N ALA A 23 -7.09 6.49 9.16
CA ALA A 23 -7.39 5.87 10.46
C ALA A 23 -8.86 6.04 10.89
N ASP A 24 -9.42 7.24 10.74
CA ASP A 24 -10.81 7.51 11.15
C ASP A 24 -11.86 6.94 10.18
N TYR A 25 -11.45 6.60 8.97
CA TYR A 25 -12.32 6.01 7.94
C TYR A 25 -12.27 4.47 7.92
N VAL A 26 -11.27 3.84 8.53
CA VAL A 26 -11.09 2.37 8.51
C VAL A 26 -11.44 1.71 9.84
N ARG A 27 -11.61 2.49 10.92
CA ARG A 27 -11.98 1.98 12.26
C ARG A 27 -13.40 1.40 12.32
N ASN A 28 -14.34 2.01 11.60
CA ASN A 28 -15.77 1.65 11.64
C ASN A 28 -16.33 1.48 10.23
N GLN A 29 -17.36 0.65 10.07
CA GLN A 29 -18.03 0.48 8.77
C GLN A 29 -18.88 1.70 8.36
N VAL A 30 -19.44 2.40 9.34
CA VAL A 30 -20.26 3.62 9.20
C VAL A 30 -19.80 4.61 10.27
N GLY A 31 -19.77 5.89 9.91
CA GLY A 31 -19.30 6.97 10.77
C GLY A 31 -17.85 7.34 10.49
N ASN A 32 -17.62 8.59 10.11
CA ASN A 32 -16.30 9.15 9.82
C ASN A 32 -16.31 10.69 10.07
N PRO A 33 -15.19 11.41 9.88
CA PRO A 33 -15.14 12.86 10.09
C PRO A 33 -16.11 13.68 9.24
N GLU A 34 -16.69 13.11 8.18
CA GLU A 34 -17.67 13.76 7.30
C GLU A 34 -19.12 13.53 7.77
N GLY A 35 -19.34 12.69 8.80
CA GLY A 35 -20.64 12.48 9.42
C GLY A 35 -20.82 11.09 10.05
N ALA A 36 -21.71 11.01 11.05
CA ALA A 36 -22.01 9.78 11.80
C ALA A 36 -22.63 8.67 10.93
N ASP A 37 -23.39 9.02 9.89
CA ASP A 37 -24.08 8.05 9.03
C ASP A 37 -23.35 7.77 7.70
N LYS A 38 -22.13 8.30 7.52
CA LYS A 38 -21.40 8.15 6.26
C LYS A 38 -20.75 6.76 6.14
N PRO A 39 -20.92 6.05 5.02
CA PRO A 39 -20.36 4.71 4.84
C PRO A 39 -18.87 4.75 4.47
N ASN A 40 -18.10 3.85 5.06
CA ASN A 40 -16.65 3.78 4.88
C ASN A 40 -16.17 2.71 3.90
N LYS A 41 -17.11 2.03 3.21
CA LYS A 41 -16.81 0.90 2.32
C LYS A 41 -15.68 1.17 1.32
N LYS A 42 -15.63 2.37 0.75
CA LYS A 42 -14.57 2.76 -0.20
C LYS A 42 -13.16 2.84 0.40
N TYR A 43 -13.02 2.87 1.72
CA TYR A 43 -11.74 2.99 2.41
C TYR A 43 -11.25 1.65 2.97
N TYR A 44 -12.15 0.85 3.56
CA TYR A 44 -11.75 -0.46 4.09
C TYR A 44 -11.80 -1.60 3.06
N ASP A 45 -12.25 -1.33 1.83
CA ASP A 45 -12.23 -2.33 0.74
C ASP A 45 -10.78 -2.82 0.54
N PRO A 46 -10.51 -4.13 0.72
CA PRO A 46 -9.16 -4.67 0.61
C PRO A 46 -8.45 -4.31 -0.67
N ARG A 47 -9.18 -4.20 -1.78
CA ARG A 47 -8.61 -3.84 -3.09
C ARG A 47 -7.94 -2.47 -3.09
N VAL A 48 -8.31 -1.58 -2.17
CA VAL A 48 -7.73 -0.24 -2.05
C VAL A 48 -6.40 -0.31 -1.31
N PHE A 49 -6.38 -0.79 -0.07
CA PHE A 49 -5.15 -0.77 0.73
C PHE A 49 -4.13 -1.84 0.31
N VAL A 50 -4.58 -3.01 -0.19
CA VAL A 50 -3.68 -4.02 -0.76
C VAL A 50 -2.96 -3.45 -1.99
N ARG A 51 -3.66 -2.66 -2.80
CA ARG A 51 -3.06 -2.01 -3.97
C ARG A 51 -1.98 -0.99 -3.58
N GLU A 52 -2.12 -0.30 -2.45
CA GLU A 52 -1.06 0.58 -1.94
C GLU A 52 0.19 -0.19 -1.51
N GLY A 53 0.03 -1.37 -0.92
CA GLY A 53 1.12 -2.31 -0.67
C GLY A 53 1.82 -2.77 -1.96
N GLU A 54 1.05 -3.18 -2.96
CA GLU A 54 1.60 -3.60 -4.26
C GLU A 54 2.38 -2.46 -4.95
N LYS A 55 1.87 -1.24 -4.92
CA LYS A 55 2.55 -0.06 -5.50
C LYS A 55 3.90 0.19 -4.85
N THR A 56 3.98 0.11 -3.53
CA THR A 56 5.22 0.36 -2.77
C THR A 56 6.23 -0.77 -2.98
N MET A 57 5.79 -2.03 -2.95
CA MET A 57 6.64 -3.18 -3.31
C MET A 57 7.14 -3.09 -4.77
N THR A 58 6.29 -2.72 -5.72
CA THR A 58 6.68 -2.57 -7.14
C THR A 58 7.79 -1.54 -7.30
N LYS A 59 7.72 -0.40 -6.60
CA LYS A 59 8.80 0.61 -6.62
C LYS A 59 10.13 0.02 -6.15
N ARG A 60 10.11 -0.75 -5.05
CA ARG A 60 11.33 -1.40 -4.52
C ARG A 60 11.91 -2.44 -5.48
N VAL A 61 11.07 -3.19 -6.18
CA VAL A 61 11.49 -4.15 -7.21
C VAL A 61 12.12 -3.43 -8.41
N ILE A 62 11.54 -2.32 -8.86
CA ILE A 62 12.11 -1.50 -9.95
C ILE A 62 13.50 -0.99 -9.57
N GLU A 63 13.69 -0.52 -8.33
CA GLU A 63 15.02 -0.14 -7.82
C GLU A 63 16.01 -1.31 -7.84
N ALA A 64 15.57 -2.51 -7.43
CA ALA A 64 16.44 -3.70 -7.51
C ALA A 64 16.82 -4.06 -8.96
N CYS A 65 15.91 -3.89 -9.92
CA CYS A 65 16.22 -4.10 -11.34
C CYS A 65 17.26 -3.09 -11.86
N LYS A 66 17.15 -1.81 -11.45
CA LYS A 66 18.14 -0.75 -11.72
C LYS A 66 19.53 -1.14 -11.21
N ASP A 67 19.61 -1.53 -9.95
CA ASP A 67 20.87 -1.87 -9.29
C ASP A 67 21.58 -3.05 -9.97
N LEU A 68 20.79 -4.00 -10.51
CA LEU A 68 21.28 -5.16 -11.25
C LEU A 68 21.55 -4.89 -12.74
N LYS A 69 21.39 -3.64 -13.21
CA LYS A 69 21.47 -3.28 -14.64
C LYS A 69 20.53 -4.12 -15.52
N ASN A 70 19.38 -4.51 -14.97
CA ASN A 70 18.39 -5.34 -15.63
C ASN A 70 17.14 -4.51 -15.96
N GLU A 71 17.36 -3.41 -16.70
CA GLU A 71 16.28 -2.58 -17.22
C GLU A 71 16.38 -2.52 -18.74
N ASN A 72 15.25 -2.72 -19.42
CA ASN A 72 15.13 -2.60 -20.89
C ASN A 72 16.22 -3.37 -21.66
N THR A 73 16.48 -4.62 -21.28
CA THR A 73 17.57 -5.45 -21.80
C THR A 73 17.27 -6.11 -23.16
N TYR A 74 16.46 -5.48 -24.00
CA TYR A 74 16.07 -5.96 -25.35
C TYR A 74 16.63 -5.07 -26.46
#